data_AF-A0A6G4CKZ5-F1
#
_entry.id   AF-A0A6G4CKZ5-F1
#
_cell.length_a   1.000
_cell.length_b   1.000
_cell.length_c   1.000
_cell.angle_alpha   90.00
_cell.angle_beta   90.00
_cell.angle_gamma   90.00
#
_symmetry.space_group_name_H-M   'P 1'
#
loop_
_entity.id
_entity.type
_entity.pdbx_description
1 polymer ?
#
loop_
_entity_poly.entity_id
_entity_poly.type
_entity_poly.pdbx_seq_one_letter_code
_entity_poly.pdbx_strand_id
1 'polypeptide(L)'
;MSIKKERIKVYDMTCTSCENRVEKAIKKLEGVLHAKASYMGEFVEIEYDDKLCNQNKIKSAIKNAGYSTQSSNDYNFMGVLIIAAVIILLGLKTSGFDMEEKLTNASYMILFVVGILTSIHCVGMCGGIMLSQSLSSESNNKFEAMKPAVLYNLGRVLSYTLLGGIIGTLGSVFSLSITTKATLQIFAGLFMIMMGFNMAGFNIFRKFHIKLPHFACKVKNKSGSPFIVGLLNGFMPCGPLQTMQLFALGTGSALKGSLSMFMFSLGTVPLMLTFGALSGLLSKGHTKKLLKFSGVLIIVLGLIMGNRGLTLVGININPITTLASTTKSSDDFSNTNVAKSTLENGVQVIKMTANNNGYTPNAFYVQKGIPVKWIINGEQLNSCNNAIIAQSIMEKEFKIKKGENIINFTPGDKDINFSCWMGMISGVIKVVDNLDAVDTSKTDPSLPPASTGPSCCAVPVDESDQSEQSSIYGNNMALVPTEKLINKALPSGEYQSATFKGIGSELQPLIAVTGNSSKTKLTFNLNDFDNAEGKYIILDLETRNEIFSFTAKKGVNEVEFSPKKAGSYGILKDNVILGIIEVVDDLESADMGKIREKHVDE
;
A
#
# COMPACT_ATOMS: atom_id res chain seq x y z
N MET A 1 14.31 9.72 -64.50
CA MET A 1 14.21 9.31 -63.08
C MET A 1 13.34 8.07 -63.03
N SER A 2 13.79 6.99 -62.38
CA SER A 2 12.94 5.82 -62.13
C SER A 2 12.72 5.76 -60.63
N ILE A 3 11.55 6.19 -60.19
CA ILE A 3 11.15 6.14 -58.80
C ILE A 3 10.81 4.69 -58.49
N LYS A 4 11.55 4.07 -57.57
CA LYS A 4 11.29 2.71 -57.08
C LYS A 4 10.58 2.78 -55.75
N LYS A 5 9.59 1.90 -55.59
CA LYS A 5 8.88 1.66 -54.34
C LYS A 5 9.26 0.29 -53.80
N GLU A 6 9.79 0.24 -52.59
CA GLU A 6 10.29 -0.99 -52.00
C GLU A 6 9.88 -1.10 -50.53
N ARG A 7 9.64 -2.34 -50.09
CA ARG A 7 9.40 -2.66 -48.68
C ARG A 7 10.57 -3.47 -48.14
N ILE A 8 11.29 -2.88 -47.18
CA ILE A 8 12.45 -3.52 -46.54
C ILE A 8 12.06 -3.97 -45.14
N LYS A 9 12.37 -5.23 -44.79
CA LYS A 9 12.21 -5.72 -43.42
C LYS A 9 13.17 -5.01 -42.47
N VAL A 10 12.65 -4.53 -41.35
CA VAL A 10 13.39 -3.87 -40.30
C VAL A 10 13.01 -4.50 -38.98
N TYR A 11 13.96 -5.22 -38.39
CA TYR A 11 13.81 -5.92 -37.13
C TYR A 11 14.17 -5.00 -35.96
N ASP A 12 13.71 -5.38 -34.76
CA ASP A 12 14.03 -4.71 -33.49
C ASP A 12 13.40 -3.33 -33.25
N MET A 13 12.43 -2.94 -34.09
CA MET A 13 11.56 -1.81 -33.77
C MET A 13 10.56 -2.21 -32.69
N THR A 14 10.52 -1.48 -31.59
CA THR A 14 9.66 -1.79 -30.43
C THR A 14 8.58 -0.74 -30.16
N CYS A 15 8.64 0.44 -30.79
CA CYS A 15 7.66 1.51 -30.59
C CYS A 15 7.58 2.50 -31.76
N THR A 16 6.62 3.42 -31.71
CA THR A 16 6.46 4.51 -32.70
C THR A 16 7.65 5.47 -32.75
N SER A 17 8.39 5.64 -31.65
CA SER A 17 9.63 6.42 -31.69
C SER A 17 10.74 5.70 -32.47
N CYS A 18 10.75 4.35 -32.47
CA CYS A 18 11.62 3.58 -33.34
C CYS A 18 11.28 3.77 -34.82
N GLU A 19 9.98 3.77 -35.17
CA GLU A 19 9.51 4.08 -36.52
C GLU A 19 10.02 5.45 -36.98
N ASN A 20 9.80 6.49 -36.16
CA ASN A 20 10.23 7.85 -36.48
C ASN A 20 11.76 7.96 -36.66
N ARG A 21 12.54 7.21 -35.89
CA ARG A 21 14.01 7.18 -36.01
C ARG A 21 14.45 6.58 -37.33
N VAL A 22 13.87 5.45 -37.71
CA VAL A 22 14.14 4.79 -39.00
C VAL A 22 13.72 5.70 -40.15
N GLU A 23 12.51 6.29 -40.08
CA GLU A 23 12.02 7.24 -41.09
C GLU A 23 12.94 8.44 -41.24
N LYS A 24 13.35 9.09 -40.13
CA LYS A 24 14.28 10.24 -40.17
C LYS A 24 15.63 9.86 -40.75
N ALA A 25 16.19 8.71 -40.38
CA ALA A 25 17.49 8.26 -40.87
C ALA A 25 17.47 8.02 -42.39
N ILE A 26 16.39 7.44 -42.91
CA ILE A 26 16.23 7.18 -44.35
C ILE A 26 15.93 8.49 -45.10
N LYS A 27 15.09 9.37 -44.56
CA LYS A 27 14.78 10.69 -45.16
C LYS A 27 15.98 11.63 -45.26
N LYS A 28 17.04 11.41 -44.47
CA LYS A 28 18.32 12.16 -44.58
C LYS A 28 19.15 11.74 -45.80
N LEU A 29 18.82 10.62 -46.46
CA LEU A 29 19.53 10.17 -47.67
C LEU A 29 19.07 10.96 -48.89
N GLU A 30 20.04 11.43 -49.67
CA GLU A 30 19.79 12.08 -50.96
C GLU A 30 19.10 11.10 -51.93
N GLY A 31 18.03 11.55 -52.59
CA GLY A 31 17.24 10.73 -53.51
C GLY A 31 16.08 9.95 -52.88
N VAL A 32 15.84 10.03 -51.57
CA VAL A 32 14.63 9.47 -50.93
C VAL A 32 13.49 10.48 -50.97
N LEU A 33 12.33 10.07 -51.50
CA LEU A 33 11.12 10.89 -51.61
C LEU A 33 10.16 10.66 -50.43
N HIS A 34 9.98 9.40 -50.05
CA HIS A 34 9.09 9.01 -48.97
C HIS A 34 9.63 7.82 -48.18
N ALA A 35 9.41 7.81 -46.87
CA ALA A 35 9.73 6.68 -45.99
C ALA A 35 8.70 6.59 -44.87
N LYS A 36 8.08 5.42 -44.72
CA LYS A 36 7.11 5.10 -43.67
C LYS A 36 7.44 3.78 -43.01
N ALA A 37 7.76 3.79 -41.72
CA ALA A 37 8.09 2.59 -40.96
C ALA A 37 6.87 2.06 -40.19
N SER A 38 6.84 0.74 -39.98
CA SER A 38 5.86 0.04 -39.15
C SER A 38 6.56 -0.92 -38.19
N TYR A 39 6.55 -0.64 -36.88
CA TYR A 39 7.07 -1.56 -35.85
C TYR A 39 6.17 -2.79 -35.70
N MET A 40 4.86 -2.62 -35.92
CA MET A 40 3.89 -3.72 -35.90
C MET A 40 4.14 -4.69 -37.07
N GLY A 41 4.47 -4.16 -38.25
CA GLY A 41 4.74 -4.95 -39.46
C GLY A 41 6.19 -5.39 -39.66
N GLU A 42 7.12 -4.85 -38.86
CA GLU A 42 8.58 -5.04 -38.99
C GLU A 42 9.11 -4.67 -40.38
N PHE A 43 8.62 -3.56 -40.95
CA PHE A 43 9.07 -3.11 -42.25
C PHE A 43 9.11 -1.59 -42.35
N VAL A 44 9.82 -1.11 -43.35
CA VAL A 44 9.74 0.27 -43.83
C VAL A 44 9.39 0.24 -45.32
N GLU A 45 8.42 1.08 -45.69
CA GLU A 45 8.02 1.32 -47.08
C GLU A 45 8.69 2.61 -47.55
N ILE A 46 9.44 2.52 -48.64
CA ILE A 46 10.33 3.59 -49.12
C ILE A 46 10.08 3.83 -50.59
N GLU A 47 10.05 5.11 -50.98
CA GLU A 47 10.04 5.56 -52.37
C GLU A 47 11.30 6.39 -52.61
N TYR A 48 12.14 5.98 -53.56
CA TYR A 48 13.44 6.61 -53.82
C TYR A 48 13.82 6.59 -55.31
N ASP A 49 14.68 7.51 -55.72
CA ASP A 49 15.27 7.56 -57.07
C ASP A 49 16.50 6.64 -57.13
N ASP A 50 16.40 5.59 -57.95
CA ASP A 50 17.42 4.54 -58.11
C ASP A 50 18.76 5.06 -58.68
N LYS A 51 18.77 6.27 -59.26
CA LYS A 51 20.01 6.92 -59.71
C LYS A 51 20.81 7.56 -58.58
N LEU A 52 20.15 8.02 -57.53
CA LEU A 52 20.75 8.80 -56.43
C LEU A 52 20.96 7.95 -55.16
N CYS A 53 20.00 7.04 -54.90
CA CYS A 53 19.99 6.17 -53.73
C CYS A 53 19.84 4.71 -54.15
N ASN A 54 20.39 3.80 -53.35
CA ASN A 54 20.26 2.36 -53.59
C ASN A 54 19.95 1.61 -52.29
N GLN A 55 19.53 0.35 -52.43
CA GLN A 55 19.13 -0.49 -51.30
C GLN A 55 20.24 -0.65 -50.24
N ASN A 56 21.52 -0.67 -50.65
CA ASN A 56 22.65 -0.81 -49.73
C ASN A 56 22.87 0.44 -48.87
N LYS A 57 22.74 1.65 -49.44
CA LYS A 57 22.76 2.91 -48.69
C LYS A 57 21.62 2.97 -47.69
N ILE A 58 20.43 2.54 -48.09
CA ILE A 58 19.24 2.49 -47.22
C ILE A 58 19.44 1.48 -46.08
N LYS A 59 19.86 0.25 -46.37
CA LYS A 59 20.17 -0.77 -45.34
C LYS A 59 21.26 -0.29 -44.39
N SER A 60 22.27 0.41 -44.90
CA SER A 60 23.34 1.02 -44.09
C SER A 60 22.81 2.13 -43.20
N ALA A 61 21.91 2.98 -43.69
CA ALA A 61 21.26 4.02 -42.87
C ALA A 61 20.39 3.40 -41.76
N ILE A 62 19.68 2.31 -42.04
CA ILE A 62 18.90 1.56 -41.04
C ILE A 62 19.83 0.95 -39.98
N LYS A 63 20.95 0.34 -40.39
CA LYS A 63 21.98 -0.20 -39.49
C LYS A 63 22.62 0.89 -38.64
N ASN A 64 22.95 2.03 -39.25
CA ASN A 64 23.44 3.21 -38.57
C ASN A 64 22.38 3.81 -37.65
N ALA A 65 21.09 3.66 -37.90
CA ALA A 65 20.03 4.06 -36.99
C ALA A 65 19.89 3.13 -35.77
N GLY A 66 20.53 1.94 -35.80
CA GLY A 66 20.57 0.97 -34.71
C GLY A 66 19.66 -0.24 -34.89
N TYR A 67 19.15 -0.48 -36.11
CA TYR A 67 18.20 -1.55 -36.40
C TYR A 67 18.78 -2.56 -37.39
N SER A 68 18.26 -3.79 -37.39
CA SER A 68 18.70 -4.84 -38.31
C SER A 68 17.76 -4.96 -39.51
N THR A 69 18.30 -5.30 -40.68
CA THR A 69 17.54 -5.70 -41.87
C THR A 69 17.62 -7.21 -42.15
N GLN A 70 18.34 -7.93 -41.30
CA GLN A 70 18.48 -9.38 -41.31
C GLN A 70 17.79 -9.97 -40.08
N SER A 71 17.08 -11.09 -40.26
CA SER A 71 16.49 -11.84 -39.16
C SER A 71 17.63 -12.44 -38.33
N SER A 72 17.83 -11.97 -37.09
CA SER A 72 18.70 -12.67 -36.16
C SER A 72 17.87 -13.70 -35.40
N ASN A 73 18.15 -14.97 -35.61
CA ASN A 73 17.57 -16.08 -34.83
C ASN A 73 18.20 -16.20 -33.43
N ASP A 74 18.74 -15.12 -32.87
CA ASP A 74 19.38 -15.13 -31.56
C ASP A 74 18.34 -15.02 -30.44
N TYR A 75 17.73 -16.17 -30.18
CA TYR A 75 17.01 -16.45 -28.95
C TYR A 75 17.52 -17.77 -28.38
N ASN A 76 18.52 -17.71 -27.49
CA ASN A 76 18.52 -18.70 -26.41
C ASN A 76 17.42 -18.26 -25.45
N PHE A 77 16.18 -18.62 -25.78
CA PHE A 77 15.03 -18.63 -24.87
C PHE A 77 15.42 -19.26 -23.52
N MET A 78 16.29 -20.28 -23.60
CA MET A 78 16.98 -20.89 -22.47
C MET A 78 17.78 -19.90 -21.62
N GLY A 79 18.54 -18.97 -22.22
CA GLY A 79 19.34 -17.97 -21.51
C GLY A 79 18.49 -16.93 -20.79
N VAL A 80 17.36 -16.53 -21.39
CA VAL A 80 16.37 -15.66 -20.74
C VAL A 80 15.68 -16.39 -19.59
N LEU A 81 15.33 -17.66 -19.76
CA LEU A 81 14.77 -18.49 -18.69
C LEU A 81 15.76 -18.74 -17.56
N ILE A 82 17.04 -18.95 -17.85
CA ILE A 82 18.09 -19.11 -16.85
C ILE A 82 18.29 -17.79 -16.08
N ILE A 83 18.31 -16.65 -16.76
CA ILE A 83 18.41 -15.35 -16.08
C ILE A 83 17.15 -15.06 -15.25
N ALA A 84 15.96 -15.37 -15.76
CA ALA A 84 14.71 -15.26 -15.02
C ALA A 84 14.73 -16.17 -13.78
N ALA A 85 15.15 -17.43 -13.93
CA ALA A 85 15.28 -18.40 -12.85
C ALA A 85 16.33 -17.95 -11.83
N VAL A 86 17.46 -17.39 -12.26
CA VAL A 86 18.49 -16.82 -11.37
C VAL A 86 17.97 -15.59 -10.65
N ILE A 87 17.24 -14.68 -11.31
CA ILE A 87 16.65 -13.50 -10.66
C ILE A 87 15.53 -13.91 -9.69
N ILE A 88 14.71 -14.90 -10.04
CA ILE A 88 13.69 -15.47 -9.17
C ILE A 88 14.36 -16.13 -7.95
N LEU A 89 15.37 -16.97 -8.18
CA LEU A 89 16.10 -17.70 -7.14
C LEU A 89 16.94 -16.75 -6.26
N LEU A 90 17.50 -15.68 -6.84
CA LEU A 90 18.12 -14.59 -6.10
C LEU A 90 17.08 -13.82 -5.30
N GLY A 91 15.93 -13.46 -5.88
CA GLY A 91 14.82 -12.79 -5.17
C GLY A 91 14.30 -13.61 -3.98
N LEU A 92 14.32 -14.94 -4.12
CA LEU A 92 13.94 -15.89 -3.07
C LEU A 92 15.07 -16.15 -2.05
N LYS A 93 16.35 -15.99 -2.43
CA LYS A 93 17.53 -16.11 -1.54
C LYS A 93 18.02 -14.78 -0.96
N THR A 94 17.55 -13.63 -1.46
CA THR A 94 17.70 -12.31 -0.84
C THR A 94 16.66 -12.09 0.25
N SER A 95 16.32 -13.13 1.00
CA SER A 95 15.77 -13.05 2.36
C SER A 95 16.77 -12.41 3.37
N GLY A 96 17.71 -11.61 2.87
CA GLY A 96 18.74 -10.88 3.62
C GLY A 96 19.11 -9.54 2.97
N PHE A 97 18.40 -9.11 1.92
CA PHE A 97 18.40 -7.72 1.45
C PHE A 97 16.99 -7.17 1.63
N ASP A 98 16.59 -7.16 2.89
CA ASP A 98 15.34 -6.62 3.38
C ASP A 98 15.37 -5.09 3.20
N MET A 99 15.11 -4.64 1.97
CA MET A 99 14.73 -3.24 1.68
C MET A 99 13.50 -2.85 2.51
N GLU A 100 12.74 -3.89 2.80
CA GLU A 100 11.69 -4.06 3.76
C GLU A 100 12.26 -3.80 5.18
N GLU A 101 13.25 -4.54 5.74
CA GLU A 101 14.19 -4.25 6.89
C GLU A 101 14.32 -2.77 7.33
N LYS A 102 14.63 -1.93 6.34
CA LYS A 102 15.04 -0.52 6.55
C LYS A 102 13.91 0.47 6.76
N LEU A 103 12.65 0.02 6.77
CA LEU A 103 11.44 0.82 6.94
C LEU A 103 10.83 0.78 8.35
N THR A 104 11.53 0.16 9.31
CA THR A 104 11.20 0.03 10.75
C THR A 104 10.98 1.33 11.53
N ASN A 105 11.04 2.49 10.86
CA ASN A 105 10.59 3.81 11.31
C ASN A 105 10.60 4.71 10.08
N ALA A 106 9.74 4.47 9.08
CA ALA A 106 9.80 5.11 7.76
C ALA A 106 9.57 6.64 7.82
N SER A 107 10.57 7.37 8.27
CA SER A 107 10.71 8.77 7.96
C SER A 107 10.64 8.92 6.45
N TYR A 108 10.18 10.08 6.00
CA TYR A 108 10.19 10.47 4.58
C TYR A 108 11.54 10.18 3.88
N MET A 109 12.65 10.15 4.64
CA MET A 109 13.97 9.77 4.16
C MET A 109 14.07 8.32 3.70
N ILE A 110 13.40 7.38 4.38
CA ILE A 110 13.42 5.98 3.97
C ILE A 110 12.60 5.77 2.70
N LEU A 111 11.45 6.43 2.56
CA LEU A 111 10.68 6.41 1.31
C LEU A 111 11.50 6.92 0.14
N PHE A 112 12.33 7.94 0.36
CA PHE A 112 13.31 8.42 -0.62
C PHE A 112 14.37 7.37 -0.95
N VAL A 113 14.94 6.67 0.04
CA VAL A 113 15.91 5.58 -0.19
C VAL A 113 15.28 4.42 -0.96
N VAL A 114 14.04 4.03 -0.63
CA VAL A 114 13.27 3.04 -1.38
C VAL A 114 13.07 3.51 -2.82
N GLY A 115 12.77 4.79 -3.04
CA GLY A 115 12.75 5.41 -4.36
C GLY A 115 14.07 5.22 -5.14
N ILE A 116 15.22 5.46 -4.49
CA ILE A 116 16.54 5.24 -5.11
C ILE A 116 16.72 3.78 -5.51
N LEU A 117 16.46 2.85 -4.60
CA LEU A 117 16.70 1.42 -4.83
C LEU A 117 15.75 0.85 -5.88
N THR A 118 14.48 1.24 -5.86
CA THR A 118 13.46 0.85 -6.86
C THR A 118 13.72 1.47 -8.24
N SER A 119 14.58 2.49 -8.34
CA SER A 119 14.91 3.13 -9.62
C SER A 119 15.58 2.19 -10.61
N ILE A 120 16.24 1.13 -10.15
CA ILE A 120 16.82 0.10 -11.02
C ILE A 120 15.71 -0.52 -11.89
N HIS A 121 14.56 -0.79 -11.28
CA HIS A 121 13.37 -1.25 -12.00
C HIS A 121 12.80 -0.15 -12.94
N CYS A 122 12.77 1.10 -12.48
CA CYS A 122 12.35 2.23 -13.31
C CYS A 122 13.23 2.39 -14.57
N VAL A 123 14.55 2.12 -14.50
CA VAL A 123 15.43 2.07 -15.69
C VAL A 123 15.01 0.98 -16.62
N GLY A 124 14.61 -0.16 -16.07
CA GLY A 124 14.11 -1.27 -16.86
C GLY A 124 12.87 -0.90 -17.68
N MET A 125 11.83 -0.39 -17.03
CA MET A 125 10.52 -0.13 -17.63
C MET A 125 10.39 1.29 -18.20
N CYS A 126 10.48 2.29 -17.33
CA CYS A 126 10.31 3.71 -17.67
C CYS A 126 11.51 4.27 -18.45
N GLY A 127 12.69 3.66 -18.33
CA GLY A 127 13.91 4.08 -19.02
C GLY A 127 13.78 4.05 -20.53
N GLY A 128 13.07 3.08 -21.11
CA GLY A 128 12.78 3.04 -22.55
C GLY A 128 11.90 4.21 -23.03
N ILE A 129 10.92 4.59 -22.21
CA ILE A 129 10.02 5.73 -22.47
C ILE A 129 10.80 7.03 -22.38
N MET A 130 11.55 7.22 -21.29
CA MET A 130 12.48 8.34 -21.08
C MET A 130 13.42 8.51 -22.27
N LEU A 131 14.09 7.42 -22.66
CA LEU A 131 15.00 7.40 -23.80
C LEU A 131 14.31 7.84 -25.09
N SER A 132 13.10 7.35 -25.34
CA SER A 132 12.34 7.71 -26.54
C SER A 132 12.01 9.20 -26.62
N GLN A 133 11.88 9.88 -25.49
CA GLN A 133 11.67 11.33 -25.42
C GLN A 133 12.99 12.10 -25.59
N SER A 134 14.08 11.63 -24.98
CA SER A 134 15.40 12.27 -25.08
C SER A 134 16.06 12.12 -26.45
N LEU A 135 15.77 11.02 -27.17
CA LEU A 135 16.27 10.79 -28.55
C LEU A 135 15.62 11.69 -29.60
N SER A 136 14.57 12.45 -29.26
CA SER A 136 13.87 13.32 -30.22
C SER A 136 14.51 14.70 -30.41
N SER A 137 15.44 15.09 -29.52
CA SER A 137 16.14 16.37 -29.54
C SER A 137 17.59 16.20 -29.99
N GLU A 138 17.88 16.44 -31.27
CA GLU A 138 19.25 16.61 -31.78
C GLU A 138 19.71 18.03 -31.40
N SER A 139 20.28 18.22 -30.21
CA SER A 139 20.90 19.49 -29.79
C SER A 139 22.40 19.32 -29.54
N ASN A 140 23.19 20.28 -30.00
CA ASN A 140 24.65 20.31 -29.85
C ASN A 140 25.09 20.67 -28.42
N ASN A 141 24.18 21.16 -27.56
CA ASN A 141 24.49 21.58 -26.19
C ASN A 141 24.07 20.51 -25.15
N LYS A 142 25.01 20.13 -24.27
CA LYS A 142 24.77 19.12 -23.20
C LYS A 142 23.56 19.46 -22.30
N PHE A 143 23.33 20.75 -22.04
CA PHE A 143 22.20 21.22 -21.23
C PHE A 143 20.84 21.04 -21.92
N GLU A 144 20.77 21.27 -23.23
CA GLU A 144 19.54 21.07 -24.00
C GLU A 144 19.24 19.59 -24.21
N ALA A 145 20.27 18.75 -24.31
CA ALA A 145 20.12 17.29 -24.35
C ALA A 145 19.52 16.70 -23.06
N MET A 146 19.69 17.37 -21.90
CA MET A 146 19.10 16.95 -20.61
C MET A 146 17.69 17.49 -20.38
N LYS A 147 17.25 18.53 -21.09
CA LYS A 147 15.94 19.16 -20.91
C LYS A 147 14.76 18.18 -21.02
N PRO A 148 14.70 17.24 -21.99
CA PRO A 148 13.62 16.24 -22.04
C PRO A 148 13.58 15.33 -20.81
N ALA A 149 14.74 14.95 -20.28
CA ALA A 149 14.84 14.10 -19.11
C ALA A 149 14.41 14.80 -17.82
N VAL A 150 14.75 16.08 -17.68
CA VAL A 150 14.29 16.92 -16.57
C VAL A 150 12.77 17.10 -16.64
N LEU A 151 12.23 17.46 -17.81
CA LEU A 151 10.79 17.66 -18.00
C LEU A 151 9.99 16.37 -17.72
N TYR A 152 10.48 15.22 -18.19
CA TYR A 152 9.84 13.93 -17.92
C TYR A 152 9.82 13.59 -16.42
N ASN A 153 10.95 13.71 -15.71
CA ASN A 153 10.99 13.43 -14.28
C ASN A 153 10.15 14.43 -13.46
N LEU A 154 10.12 15.72 -13.86
CA LEU A 154 9.27 16.72 -13.23
C LEU A 154 7.79 16.34 -13.34
N GLY A 155 7.35 15.94 -14.54
CA GLY A 155 5.99 15.43 -14.75
C GLY A 155 5.69 14.18 -13.92
N ARG A 156 6.66 13.27 -13.80
CA ARG A 156 6.52 12.03 -13.01
C ARG A 156 6.37 12.32 -11.51
N VAL A 157 7.24 13.17 -10.95
CA VAL A 157 7.16 13.58 -9.55
C VAL A 157 5.83 14.25 -9.26
N LEU A 158 5.43 15.21 -10.09
CA LEU A 158 4.14 15.90 -9.91
C LEU A 158 2.95 14.93 -9.95
N SER A 159 2.97 13.99 -10.90
CA SER A 159 1.92 12.98 -11.05
C SER A 159 1.83 12.05 -9.84
N TYR A 160 2.97 11.54 -9.36
CA TYR A 160 3.01 10.63 -8.22
C TYR A 160 2.53 11.34 -6.95
N THR A 161 2.98 12.58 -6.72
CA THR A 161 2.53 13.40 -5.58
C THR A 161 1.02 13.65 -5.62
N LEU A 162 0.48 14.06 -6.77
CA LEU A 162 -0.95 14.34 -6.93
C LEU A 162 -1.78 13.07 -6.70
N LEU A 163 -1.35 11.96 -7.32
CA LEU A 163 -2.03 10.69 -7.20
C LEU A 163 -1.94 10.13 -5.78
N GLY A 164 -0.82 10.34 -5.08
CA GLY A 164 -0.67 10.03 -3.66
C GLY A 164 -1.64 10.81 -2.77
N GLY A 165 -1.88 12.08 -3.07
CA GLY A 165 -2.89 12.88 -2.38
C GLY A 165 -4.30 12.35 -2.61
N ILE A 166 -4.66 12.09 -3.87
CA ILE A 166 -5.98 11.55 -4.23
C ILE A 166 -6.21 10.18 -3.59
N ILE A 167 -5.22 9.29 -3.66
CA ILE A 167 -5.34 7.95 -3.09
C ILE A 167 -5.33 8.02 -1.56
N GLY A 168 -4.52 8.91 -0.97
CA GLY A 168 -4.54 9.16 0.47
C GLY A 168 -5.90 9.66 0.99
N THR A 169 -6.57 10.57 0.26
CA THR A 169 -7.94 10.98 0.61
C THR A 169 -8.95 9.86 0.42
N LEU A 170 -8.80 9.04 -0.61
CA LEU A 170 -9.67 7.86 -0.76
C LEU A 170 -9.50 6.89 0.42
N GLY A 171 -8.33 6.87 1.05
CA GLY A 171 -8.03 6.06 2.22
C GLY A 171 -8.92 6.31 3.44
N SER A 172 -9.39 7.55 3.64
CA SER A 172 -10.28 7.88 4.75
C SER A 172 -11.74 7.48 4.52
N VAL A 173 -12.14 7.21 3.27
CA VAL A 173 -13.55 6.96 2.91
C VAL A 173 -13.78 5.56 2.32
N PHE A 174 -12.77 5.00 1.65
CA PHE A 174 -12.86 3.73 0.93
C PHE A 174 -12.00 2.64 1.57
N SER A 175 -12.64 1.67 2.23
CA SER A 175 -12.06 0.33 2.38
C SER A 175 -12.38 -0.48 1.13
N LEU A 176 -11.43 -0.58 0.19
CA LEU A 176 -11.61 -1.44 -0.97
C LEU A 176 -11.82 -2.89 -0.51
N SER A 177 -12.82 -3.56 -1.09
CA SER A 177 -13.06 -4.98 -0.81
C SER A 177 -11.82 -5.81 -1.18
N ILE A 178 -11.62 -6.91 -0.46
CA ILE A 178 -10.51 -7.85 -0.64
C ILE A 178 -10.48 -8.37 -2.08
N THR A 179 -11.66 -8.72 -2.60
CA THR A 179 -11.86 -9.17 -3.97
C THR A 179 -11.47 -8.11 -5.00
N THR A 180 -11.77 -6.84 -4.74
CA THR A 180 -11.39 -5.73 -5.65
C THR A 180 -9.87 -5.53 -5.65
N LYS A 181 -9.24 -5.50 -4.46
CA LYS A 181 -7.78 -5.38 -4.31
C LYS A 181 -7.06 -6.52 -5.06
N ALA A 182 -7.50 -7.75 -4.83
CA ALA A 182 -6.97 -8.95 -5.49
C ALA A 182 -7.13 -8.90 -7.03
N THR A 183 -8.33 -8.57 -7.51
CA THR A 183 -8.62 -8.49 -8.95
C THR A 183 -7.73 -7.47 -9.65
N LEU A 184 -7.55 -6.28 -9.06
CA LEU A 184 -6.68 -5.24 -9.60
C LEU A 184 -5.21 -5.69 -9.66
N GLN A 185 -4.70 -6.36 -8.63
CA GLN A 185 -3.33 -6.88 -8.59
C GLN A 185 -3.11 -8.01 -9.61
N ILE A 186 -4.04 -8.95 -9.74
CA ILE A 186 -3.99 -10.04 -10.73
C ILE A 186 -4.00 -9.46 -12.14
N PHE A 187 -4.93 -8.53 -12.42
CA PHE A 187 -5.04 -7.89 -13.72
C PHE A 187 -3.76 -7.11 -14.08
N ALA A 188 -3.23 -6.33 -13.13
CA ALA A 188 -1.98 -5.60 -13.32
C ALA A 188 -0.78 -6.54 -13.51
N GLY A 189 -0.73 -7.67 -12.79
CA GLY A 189 0.31 -8.69 -12.93
C GLY A 189 0.31 -9.30 -14.33
N LEU A 190 -0.87 -9.69 -14.82
CA LEU A 190 -1.07 -10.21 -16.16
C LEU A 190 -0.69 -9.19 -17.25
N PHE A 191 -1.06 -7.92 -17.05
CA PHE A 191 -0.69 -6.84 -17.96
C PHE A 191 0.83 -6.62 -18.00
N MET A 192 1.53 -6.65 -16.85
CA MET A 192 2.99 -6.55 -16.79
C MET A 192 3.66 -7.73 -17.49
N ILE A 193 3.18 -8.96 -17.30
CA ILE A 193 3.70 -10.15 -17.99
C ILE A 193 3.58 -9.98 -19.51
N MET A 194 2.42 -9.54 -20.00
CA MET A 194 2.17 -9.27 -21.41
C MET A 194 3.13 -8.21 -21.98
N MET A 195 3.32 -7.11 -21.26
CA MET A 195 4.25 -6.04 -21.64
C MET A 195 5.71 -6.51 -21.64
N GLY A 196 6.10 -7.31 -20.63
CA GLY A 196 7.43 -7.87 -20.52
C GLY A 196 7.77 -8.83 -21.67
N PHE A 197 6.82 -9.68 -22.11
CA PHE A 197 6.98 -10.52 -23.30
C PHE A 197 7.13 -9.68 -24.58
N ASN A 198 6.38 -8.58 -24.72
CA ASN A 198 6.53 -7.66 -25.85
C ASN A 198 7.96 -7.06 -25.89
N MET A 199 8.47 -6.60 -24.74
CA MET A 199 9.83 -6.03 -24.63
C MET A 199 10.95 -7.07 -24.80
N ALA A 200 10.72 -8.32 -24.38
CA ALA A 200 11.65 -9.43 -24.60
C ALA A 200 11.77 -9.85 -26.08
N GLY A 201 10.85 -9.37 -26.95
CA GLY A 201 10.91 -9.53 -28.39
C GLY A 201 9.90 -10.53 -28.96
N PHE A 202 8.88 -10.94 -28.21
CA PHE A 202 7.83 -11.84 -28.71
C PHE A 202 6.79 -11.09 -29.54
N ASN A 203 6.54 -11.55 -30.76
CA ASN A 203 5.69 -10.85 -31.75
C ASN A 203 4.19 -10.97 -31.46
N ILE A 204 3.76 -11.96 -30.66
CA ILE A 204 2.34 -12.27 -30.40
C ILE A 204 1.60 -11.11 -29.74
N PHE A 205 2.27 -10.35 -28.86
CA PHE A 205 1.63 -9.30 -28.07
C PHE A 205 1.73 -7.89 -28.68
N ARG A 206 2.32 -7.74 -29.88
CA ARG A 206 2.41 -6.44 -30.58
C ARG A 206 1.08 -5.93 -31.15
N LYS A 207 0.04 -6.77 -31.20
CA LYS A 207 -1.30 -6.36 -31.65
C LYS A 207 -2.13 -5.69 -30.54
N PHE A 208 -1.78 -5.89 -29.27
CA PHE A 208 -2.55 -5.44 -28.10
C PHE A 208 -2.06 -4.08 -27.55
N HIS A 209 -1.97 -3.06 -28.40
CA HIS A 209 -1.70 -1.69 -27.94
C HIS A 209 -2.97 -0.83 -28.05
N ILE A 210 -3.40 -0.27 -26.91
CA ILE A 210 -4.45 0.76 -26.89
C ILE A 210 -3.88 1.99 -27.61
N LYS A 211 -4.36 2.26 -28.83
CA LYS A 211 -4.03 3.49 -29.54
C LYS A 211 -4.56 4.65 -28.72
N LEU A 212 -3.70 5.60 -28.34
CA LEU A 212 -4.16 6.81 -27.66
C LEU A 212 -5.23 7.50 -28.52
N PRO A 213 -6.34 7.96 -27.93
CA PRO A 213 -7.39 8.65 -28.66
C PRO A 213 -6.83 9.89 -29.37
N HIS A 214 -7.41 10.20 -30.53
CA HIS A 214 -6.86 11.18 -31.48
C HIS A 214 -6.62 12.58 -30.87
N PHE A 215 -7.38 12.96 -29.84
CA PHE A 215 -7.20 14.22 -29.10
C PHE A 215 -5.85 14.29 -28.37
N ALA A 216 -5.34 13.18 -27.82
CA ALA A 216 -4.04 13.12 -27.16
C ALA A 216 -2.88 13.15 -28.18
N CYS A 217 -3.11 12.72 -29.42
CA CYS A 217 -2.13 12.79 -30.50
C CYS A 217 -1.91 14.21 -31.06
N LYS A 218 -2.86 15.15 -30.91
CA LYS A 218 -2.69 16.55 -31.35
C LYS A 218 -1.63 17.32 -30.55
N VAL A 219 -1.19 16.78 -29.42
CA VAL A 219 -0.15 17.35 -28.54
C VAL A 219 1.29 17.05 -29.03
N LYS A 220 1.43 16.25 -30.11
CA LYS A 220 2.73 15.77 -30.65
C LYS A 220 3.75 16.83 -31.09
N ASN A 221 3.38 18.10 -31.24
CA ASN A 221 4.21 19.13 -31.89
C ASN A 221 4.69 20.28 -30.97
N LYS A 222 4.57 20.17 -29.64
CA LYS A 222 5.09 21.21 -28.73
C LYS A 222 6.19 20.69 -27.79
N SER A 223 7.11 21.60 -27.47
CA SER A 223 8.22 21.52 -26.48
C SER A 223 7.87 20.87 -25.12
N GLY A 224 6.59 20.73 -24.77
CA GLY A 224 6.10 20.10 -23.54
C GLY A 224 5.80 18.59 -23.60
N SER A 225 6.02 17.90 -24.73
CA SER A 225 5.75 16.45 -24.88
C SER A 225 6.37 15.57 -23.77
N PRO A 226 7.64 15.76 -23.35
CA PRO A 226 8.24 14.92 -22.30
C PRO A 226 7.57 15.07 -20.93
N PHE A 227 7.15 16.30 -20.59
CA PHE A 227 6.46 16.59 -19.32
C PHE A 227 5.11 15.88 -19.22
N ILE A 228 4.32 15.93 -20.29
CA ILE A 228 3.00 15.28 -20.34
C ILE A 228 3.14 13.77 -20.25
N VAL A 229 4.14 13.19 -20.93
CA VAL A 229 4.43 11.76 -20.83
C VAL A 229 4.86 11.38 -19.41
N GLY A 230 5.64 12.22 -18.75
CA GLY A 230 5.94 12.08 -17.32
C GLY A 230 4.68 12.13 -16.45
N LEU A 231 3.77 13.06 -16.74
CA LEU A 231 2.51 13.22 -16.00
C LEU A 231 1.59 12.00 -16.13
N LEU A 232 1.56 11.37 -17.31
CA LEU A 232 0.83 10.13 -17.53
C LEU A 232 1.48 8.89 -16.88
N ASN A 233 2.76 8.97 -16.51
CA ASN A 233 3.49 7.85 -15.94
C ASN A 233 2.98 7.43 -14.56
N GLY A 234 2.35 8.33 -13.80
CA GLY A 234 1.72 7.99 -12.50
C GLY A 234 0.57 7.01 -12.59
N PHE A 235 -0.02 6.85 -13.78
CA PHE A 235 -1.09 5.90 -14.02
C PHE A 235 -0.57 4.53 -14.49
N MET A 236 0.74 4.32 -14.57
CA MET A 236 1.29 3.03 -14.97
C MET A 236 1.19 2.01 -13.82
N PRO A 237 0.64 0.82 -14.07
CA PRO A 237 0.58 -0.23 -13.06
C PRO A 237 1.95 -0.91 -12.92
N CYS A 238 2.84 -0.36 -12.09
CA CYS A 238 4.09 -1.04 -11.72
C CYS A 238 4.11 -1.38 -10.22
N GLY A 239 4.65 -2.55 -9.87
CA GLY A 239 4.60 -3.10 -8.51
C GLY A 239 5.08 -2.14 -7.40
N PRO A 240 6.25 -1.47 -7.54
CA PRO A 240 6.69 -0.48 -6.57
C PRO A 240 5.73 0.71 -6.42
N LEU A 241 5.22 1.25 -7.53
CA LEU A 241 4.26 2.35 -7.49
C LEU A 241 2.94 1.92 -6.85
N GLN A 242 2.44 0.73 -7.16
CA GLN A 242 1.22 0.19 -6.54
C GLN A 242 1.39 -0.03 -5.03
N THR A 243 2.55 -0.54 -4.61
CA THR A 243 2.86 -0.70 -3.18
C THR A 243 2.85 0.65 -2.48
N MET A 244 3.45 1.67 -3.12
CA MET A 244 3.45 3.02 -2.58
C MET A 244 2.05 3.67 -2.61
N GLN A 245 1.22 3.34 -3.59
CA GLN A 245 -0.18 3.81 -3.70
C GLN A 245 -1.02 3.20 -2.59
N LEU A 246 -0.82 1.92 -2.29
CA LEU A 246 -1.46 1.25 -1.17
C LEU A 246 -0.96 1.80 0.17
N PHE A 247 0.33 2.11 0.29
CA PHE A 247 0.85 2.83 1.46
C PHE A 247 0.17 4.19 1.62
N ALA A 248 0.10 4.98 0.54
CA ALA A 248 -0.60 6.28 0.54
C ALA A 248 -2.07 6.13 0.93
N LEU A 249 -2.79 5.13 0.39
CA LEU A 249 -4.15 4.78 0.79
C LEU A 249 -4.25 4.49 2.29
N GLY A 250 -3.30 3.72 2.83
CA GLY A 250 -3.23 3.39 4.25
C GLY A 250 -2.98 4.61 5.16
N THR A 251 -2.45 5.72 4.64
CA THR A 251 -2.24 6.94 5.44
C THR A 251 -3.52 7.69 5.81
N GLY A 252 -4.64 7.43 5.12
CA GLY A 252 -5.92 8.10 5.36
C GLY A 252 -5.93 9.62 5.11
N SER A 253 -4.82 10.23 4.69
CA SER A 253 -4.65 11.68 4.61
C SER A 253 -4.08 12.10 3.27
N ALA A 254 -4.68 13.14 2.67
CA ALA A 254 -4.18 13.77 1.44
C ALA A 254 -2.71 14.18 1.57
N LEU A 255 -2.36 14.79 2.70
CA LEU A 255 -1.04 15.37 2.92
C LEU A 255 0.00 14.28 3.16
N LYS A 256 -0.29 13.32 4.04
CA LYS A 256 0.61 12.20 4.30
C LYS A 256 0.80 11.35 3.05
N GLY A 257 -0.27 11.04 2.31
CA GLY A 257 -0.22 10.29 1.06
C GLY A 257 0.58 11.00 -0.05
N SER A 258 0.36 12.31 -0.23
CA SER A 258 1.11 13.11 -1.23
C SER A 258 2.59 13.25 -0.88
N LEU A 259 2.92 13.53 0.39
CA LEU A 259 4.30 13.67 0.85
C LEU A 259 5.07 12.36 0.76
N SER A 260 4.40 11.24 1.08
CA SER A 260 4.97 9.90 0.94
C SER A 260 5.33 9.59 -0.52
N MET A 261 4.40 9.82 -1.44
CA MET A 261 4.63 9.64 -2.88
C MET A 261 5.67 10.61 -3.46
N PHE A 262 5.69 11.84 -2.97
CA PHE A 262 6.67 12.83 -3.37
C PHE A 262 8.08 12.36 -3.05
N MET A 263 8.31 11.89 -1.83
CA MET A 263 9.64 11.44 -1.37
C MET A 263 10.09 10.19 -2.12
N PHE A 264 9.19 9.21 -2.28
CA PHE A 264 9.43 8.05 -3.14
C PHE A 264 9.79 8.46 -4.57
N SER A 265 8.99 9.33 -5.21
CA SER A 265 9.26 9.77 -6.56
C SER A 265 10.55 10.58 -6.67
N LEU A 266 10.87 11.41 -5.68
CA LEU A 266 12.11 12.19 -5.64
C LEU A 266 13.33 11.28 -5.57
N GLY A 267 13.25 10.20 -4.78
CA GLY A 267 14.27 9.14 -4.74
C GLY A 267 14.51 8.51 -6.11
N THR A 268 13.49 8.48 -6.98
CA THR A 268 13.64 7.92 -8.32
C THR A 268 14.30 8.83 -9.35
N VAL A 269 14.48 10.12 -9.04
CA VAL A 269 14.98 11.14 -9.98
C VAL A 269 16.48 10.99 -10.29
N PRO A 270 17.40 10.83 -9.29
CA PRO A 270 18.84 10.81 -9.56
C PRO A 270 19.24 9.76 -10.58
N LEU A 271 18.82 8.51 -10.38
CA LEU A 271 19.20 7.40 -11.24
C LEU A 271 18.55 7.52 -12.64
N MET A 272 17.34 8.08 -12.73
CA MET A 272 16.65 8.35 -14.00
C MET A 272 17.27 9.49 -14.80
N LEU A 273 17.71 10.56 -14.13
CA LEU A 273 18.46 11.64 -14.78
C LEU A 273 19.83 11.15 -15.24
N THR A 274 20.52 10.36 -14.41
CA THR A 274 21.79 9.74 -14.79
C THR A 274 21.62 8.82 -15.99
N PHE A 275 20.58 7.98 -16.01
CA PHE A 275 20.27 7.14 -17.17
C PHE A 275 19.95 7.98 -18.41
N GLY A 276 19.17 9.06 -18.26
CA GLY A 276 18.88 10.01 -19.33
C GLY A 276 20.14 10.68 -19.89
N ALA A 277 21.07 11.11 -19.04
CA ALA A 277 22.33 11.73 -19.45
C ALA A 277 23.30 10.71 -20.11
N LEU A 278 23.41 9.51 -19.55
CA LEU A 278 24.25 8.44 -20.09
C LEU A 278 23.67 7.78 -21.34
N SER A 279 22.38 7.98 -21.61
CA SER A 279 21.71 7.39 -22.76
C SER A 279 22.31 7.80 -24.11
N GLY A 280 22.88 9.01 -24.20
CA GLY A 280 23.60 9.46 -25.40
C GLY A 280 24.96 8.78 -25.58
N LEU A 281 25.56 8.25 -24.51
CA LEU A 281 26.85 7.55 -24.49
C LEU A 281 26.70 6.03 -24.68
N LEU A 282 25.51 5.49 -24.43
CA LEU A 282 25.20 4.07 -24.61
C LEU A 282 25.17 3.73 -26.11
N SER A 283 26.01 2.78 -26.53
CA SER A 283 26.06 2.31 -27.92
C SER A 283 24.72 1.67 -28.32
N LYS A 284 24.34 1.81 -29.60
CA LYS A 284 23.08 1.31 -30.16
C LYS A 284 22.84 -0.19 -29.89
N GLY A 285 23.90 -0.99 -29.72
CA GLY A 285 23.81 -2.42 -29.39
C GLY A 285 23.50 -2.72 -27.91
N HIS A 286 23.92 -1.86 -26.99
CA HIS A 286 23.75 -2.09 -25.55
C HIS A 286 22.33 -1.77 -25.09
N THR A 287 21.70 -0.74 -25.67
CA THR A 287 20.28 -0.41 -25.42
C THR A 287 19.35 -1.59 -25.73
N LYS A 288 19.62 -2.33 -26.81
CA LYS A 288 18.80 -3.49 -27.21
C LYS A 288 18.91 -4.64 -26.22
N LYS A 289 20.12 -4.97 -25.76
CA LYS A 289 20.34 -6.00 -24.72
C LYS A 289 19.71 -5.59 -23.39
N LEU A 290 19.83 -4.31 -23.02
CA LEU A 290 19.21 -3.75 -21.82
C LEU A 290 17.69 -3.87 -21.87
N LEU A 291 17.03 -3.43 -22.95
CA LEU A 291 15.56 -3.52 -23.07
C LEU A 291 15.03 -4.97 -23.02
N LYS A 292 15.76 -5.92 -23.62
CA LYS A 292 15.42 -7.34 -23.53
C LYS A 292 15.54 -7.86 -22.09
N PHE A 293 16.63 -7.52 -21.39
CA PHE A 293 16.81 -7.86 -19.98
C PHE A 293 15.71 -7.24 -19.09
N SER A 294 15.35 -5.99 -19.34
CA SER A 294 14.24 -5.31 -18.66
C SER A 294 12.91 -6.04 -18.85
N GLY A 295 12.63 -6.56 -20.06
CA GLY A 295 11.44 -7.36 -20.33
C GLY A 295 11.34 -8.60 -19.45
N VAL A 296 12.46 -9.30 -19.24
CA VAL A 296 12.54 -10.46 -18.33
C VAL A 296 12.24 -10.05 -16.90
N LEU A 297 12.86 -8.98 -16.42
CA LEU A 297 12.62 -8.45 -15.08
C LEU A 297 11.14 -8.09 -14.86
N ILE A 298 10.49 -7.47 -15.85
CA ILE A 298 9.08 -7.10 -15.78
C ILE A 298 8.17 -8.35 -15.73
N ILE A 299 8.49 -9.42 -16.47
CA ILE A 299 7.74 -10.69 -16.39
C ILE A 299 7.82 -11.25 -14.97
N VAL A 300 9.02 -11.32 -14.38
CA VAL A 300 9.24 -11.83 -13.02
C VAL A 300 8.41 -11.03 -12.01
N LEU A 301 8.46 -9.70 -12.09
CA LEU A 301 7.69 -8.84 -11.19
C LEU A 301 6.18 -8.96 -11.41
N GLY A 302 5.75 -9.19 -12.65
CA GLY A 302 4.35 -9.45 -12.98
C GLY A 302 3.84 -10.76 -12.37
N LEU A 303 4.68 -11.80 -12.36
CA LEU A 303 4.38 -13.08 -11.69
C LEU A 303 4.29 -12.91 -10.17
N ILE A 304 5.23 -12.21 -9.55
CA ILE A 304 5.22 -11.92 -8.11
C ILE A 304 3.94 -11.14 -7.73
N MET A 305 3.61 -10.11 -8.51
CA MET A 305 2.43 -9.27 -8.27
C MET A 305 1.11 -10.02 -8.48
N GLY A 306 1.04 -10.89 -9.50
CA GLY A 306 -0.09 -11.77 -9.73
C GLY A 306 -0.29 -12.79 -8.61
N ASN A 307 0.80 -13.37 -8.09
CA ASN A 307 0.75 -14.29 -6.95
C ASN A 307 0.23 -13.60 -5.68
N ARG A 308 0.67 -12.37 -5.39
CA ARG A 308 0.14 -11.58 -4.25
C ARG A 308 -1.39 -11.40 -4.34
N GLY A 309 -1.89 -11.09 -5.55
CA GLY A 309 -3.33 -10.99 -5.78
C GLY A 309 -4.07 -12.32 -5.61
N LEU A 310 -3.46 -13.46 -5.97
CA LEU A 310 -4.01 -14.80 -5.73
C LEU A 310 -4.04 -15.15 -4.23
N THR A 311 -2.99 -14.79 -3.48
CA THR A 311 -2.95 -15.00 -2.03
C THR A 311 -4.10 -14.26 -1.32
N LEU A 312 -4.44 -13.05 -1.76
CA LEU A 312 -5.55 -12.26 -1.19
C LEU A 312 -6.93 -12.94 -1.34
N VAL A 313 -7.11 -13.81 -2.32
CA VAL A 313 -8.34 -14.61 -2.50
C VAL A 313 -8.21 -16.04 -1.94
N GLY A 314 -7.13 -16.31 -1.19
CA GLY A 314 -6.88 -17.60 -0.54
C GLY A 314 -6.21 -18.66 -1.42
N ILE A 315 -5.69 -18.30 -2.59
CA ILE A 315 -4.95 -19.20 -3.49
C ILE A 315 -3.44 -18.91 -3.34
N ASN A 316 -2.71 -19.73 -2.58
CA ASN A 316 -1.26 -19.60 -2.47
C ASN A 316 -0.59 -20.54 -3.48
N ILE A 317 -0.20 -20.01 -4.65
CA ILE A 317 0.64 -20.74 -5.61
C ILE A 317 2.10 -20.43 -5.29
N ASN A 318 2.71 -21.17 -4.36
CA ASN A 318 4.15 -21.07 -4.19
C ASN A 318 4.83 -21.87 -5.33
N PRO A 319 5.44 -21.23 -6.35
CA PRO A 319 5.98 -21.94 -7.52
C PRO A 319 7.15 -22.87 -7.17
N ILE A 320 7.68 -22.79 -5.95
CA ILE A 320 8.71 -23.68 -5.43
C ILE A 320 8.13 -25.01 -4.97
N THR A 321 6.91 -25.11 -4.42
CA THR A 321 6.41 -26.41 -3.91
C THR A 321 6.20 -27.44 -5.02
N THR A 322 5.96 -26.98 -6.25
CA THR A 322 5.85 -27.81 -7.46
C THR A 322 7.18 -28.15 -8.13
N LEU A 323 8.29 -27.48 -7.78
CA LEU A 323 9.62 -27.70 -8.38
C LEU A 323 10.68 -28.21 -7.39
N ALA A 324 10.55 -27.89 -6.10
CA ALA A 324 11.38 -28.37 -4.99
C ALA A 324 11.06 -29.81 -4.59
N SER A 325 9.99 -30.40 -5.12
CA SER A 325 9.73 -31.85 -5.05
C SER A 325 10.85 -32.68 -5.69
N THR A 326 11.77 -32.04 -6.43
CA THR A 326 12.89 -32.69 -7.14
C THR A 326 14.27 -32.51 -6.47
N THR A 327 14.41 -31.71 -5.41
CA THR A 327 15.70 -31.53 -4.72
C THR A 327 15.56 -31.66 -3.21
N LYS A 328 15.92 -32.84 -2.70
CA LYS A 328 16.20 -33.06 -1.28
C LYS A 328 17.37 -32.16 -0.84
N SER A 329 17.07 -31.08 -0.16
CA SER A 329 18.04 -30.36 0.66
C SER A 329 17.49 -30.29 2.08
N SER A 330 18.08 -31.13 2.92
CA SER A 330 17.91 -31.22 4.36
C SER A 330 18.70 -30.08 5.01
N ASP A 331 18.04 -28.99 5.35
CA ASP A 331 18.53 -28.08 6.37
C ASP A 331 17.54 -28.08 7.55
N ASP A 332 18.09 -28.49 8.69
CA ASP A 332 17.44 -28.71 9.98
C ASP A 332 17.15 -27.35 10.64
N PHE A 333 15.97 -26.79 10.37
CA PHE A 333 15.43 -25.67 11.14
C PHE A 333 14.31 -26.19 12.02
N SER A 334 14.51 -26.13 13.34
CA SER A 334 13.46 -26.32 14.33
C SER A 334 12.28 -25.37 14.06
N ASN A 335 11.07 -25.92 13.90
CA ASN A 335 9.84 -25.20 13.55
C ASN A 335 9.31 -24.33 14.71
N THR A 336 9.89 -23.16 14.95
CA THR A 336 9.34 -22.16 15.91
C THR A 336 8.07 -21.46 15.42
N ASN A 337 7.60 -21.74 14.20
CA ASN A 337 6.51 -21.02 13.53
C ASN A 337 5.22 -21.84 13.34
N VAL A 338 5.17 -23.05 13.91
CA VAL A 338 4.04 -23.98 13.82
C VAL A 338 3.51 -24.27 15.22
N ALA A 339 2.20 -24.13 15.42
CA ALA A 339 1.55 -24.48 16.69
C ALA A 339 0.37 -25.42 16.49
N LYS A 340 0.14 -26.32 17.46
CA LYS A 340 -1.09 -27.10 17.55
C LYS A 340 -2.10 -26.36 18.42
N SER A 341 -3.39 -26.54 18.14
CA SER A 341 -4.44 -26.06 19.05
C SER A 341 -4.37 -26.77 20.41
N THR A 342 -4.70 -26.04 21.46
CA THR A 342 -4.91 -26.60 22.80
C THR A 342 -6.40 -26.75 23.04
N LEU A 343 -6.85 -27.90 23.57
CA LEU A 343 -8.26 -28.12 23.86
C LEU A 343 -8.58 -27.54 25.25
N GLU A 344 -9.40 -26.49 25.30
CA GLU A 344 -9.88 -25.88 26.54
C GLU A 344 -11.41 -25.88 26.54
N ASN A 345 -12.03 -26.59 27.49
CA ASN A 345 -13.49 -26.66 27.66
C ASN A 345 -14.27 -27.06 26.38
N GLY A 346 -13.73 -28.00 25.59
CA GLY A 346 -14.36 -28.45 24.33
C GLY A 346 -14.20 -27.50 23.15
N VAL A 347 -13.40 -26.44 23.30
CA VAL A 347 -13.05 -25.48 22.24
C VAL A 347 -11.55 -25.54 21.99
N GLN A 348 -11.15 -25.51 20.73
CA GLN A 348 -9.75 -25.47 20.31
C GLN A 348 -9.23 -24.03 20.41
N VAL A 349 -8.18 -23.78 21.17
CA VAL A 349 -7.57 -22.46 21.30
C VAL A 349 -6.29 -22.42 20.47
N ILE A 350 -6.17 -21.42 19.60
CA ILE A 350 -4.92 -21.10 18.89
C ILE A 350 -4.52 -19.67 19.23
N LYS A 351 -3.24 -19.45 19.53
CA LYS A 351 -2.69 -18.15 19.93
C LYS A 351 -1.66 -17.68 18.90
N MET A 352 -1.81 -16.45 18.45
CA MET A 352 -0.92 -15.79 17.49
C MET A 352 -0.54 -14.41 18.01
N THR A 353 0.71 -14.03 17.83
CA THR A 353 1.18 -12.66 18.08
C THR A 353 1.35 -11.94 16.74
N ALA A 354 0.79 -10.74 16.66
CA ALA A 354 1.00 -9.80 15.57
C ALA A 354 1.94 -8.68 16.04
N ASN A 355 3.15 -8.64 15.50
CA ASN A 355 4.17 -7.64 15.81
C ASN A 355 4.87 -7.15 14.53
N ASN A 356 5.90 -6.31 14.67
CA ASN A 356 6.64 -5.77 13.53
C ASN A 356 7.29 -6.82 12.64
N ASN A 357 7.57 -8.01 13.18
CA ASN A 357 8.14 -9.13 12.44
C ASN A 357 7.06 -9.98 11.75
N GLY A 358 5.78 -9.66 11.87
CA GLY A 358 4.69 -10.36 11.19
C GLY A 358 3.80 -11.16 12.13
N TYR A 359 3.46 -12.39 11.73
CA TYR A 359 2.58 -13.29 12.46
C TYR A 359 3.37 -14.48 13.01
N THR A 360 3.35 -14.67 14.33
CA THR A 360 4.03 -15.79 14.98
C THR A 360 3.13 -16.41 16.04
N PRO A 361 2.84 -17.71 15.98
CA PRO A 361 3.05 -18.64 14.86
C PRO A 361 2.22 -18.23 13.63
N ASN A 362 2.62 -18.62 12.41
CA ASN A 362 1.83 -18.40 11.19
C ASN A 362 1.23 -19.69 10.61
N ALA A 363 1.53 -20.84 11.21
CA ALA A 363 0.95 -22.11 10.86
C ALA A 363 0.30 -22.77 12.08
N PHE A 364 -0.96 -23.19 11.92
CA PHE A 364 -1.71 -23.86 12.97
C PHE A 364 -2.27 -25.19 12.49
N TYR A 365 -2.33 -26.19 13.36
CA TYR A 365 -3.14 -27.38 13.14
C TYR A 365 -4.38 -27.35 14.04
N VAL A 366 -5.55 -27.58 13.46
CA VAL A 366 -6.84 -27.67 14.15
C VAL A 366 -7.61 -28.90 13.66
N GLN A 367 -8.45 -29.46 14.52
CA GLN A 367 -9.29 -30.59 14.19
C GLN A 367 -10.62 -30.15 13.57
N LYS A 368 -11.05 -30.86 12.53
CA LYS A 368 -12.33 -30.64 11.85
C LYS A 368 -13.51 -30.73 12.82
N GLY A 369 -14.48 -29.83 12.67
CA GLY A 369 -15.77 -29.91 13.35
C GLY A 369 -15.79 -29.50 14.83
N ILE A 370 -14.64 -29.21 15.45
CA ILE A 370 -14.56 -28.70 16.82
C ILE A 370 -14.40 -27.17 16.77
N PRO A 371 -15.22 -26.37 17.49
CA PRO A 371 -15.11 -24.91 17.50
C PRO A 371 -13.69 -24.43 17.83
N VAL A 372 -13.22 -23.40 17.13
CA VAL A 372 -11.90 -22.79 17.31
C VAL A 372 -12.06 -21.36 17.84
N LYS A 373 -11.33 -21.05 18.91
CA LYS A 373 -11.09 -19.71 19.44
C LYS A 373 -9.68 -19.28 19.03
N TRP A 374 -9.60 -18.36 18.09
CA TRP A 374 -8.34 -17.78 17.63
C TRP A 374 -8.06 -16.47 18.35
N ILE A 375 -7.03 -16.49 19.20
CA ILE A 375 -6.57 -15.34 19.97
C ILE A 375 -5.38 -14.71 19.26
N ILE A 376 -5.51 -13.43 18.91
CA ILE A 376 -4.49 -12.63 18.23
C ILE A 376 -4.05 -11.51 19.19
N ASN A 377 -2.82 -11.58 19.69
CA ASN A 377 -2.22 -10.54 20.51
C ASN A 377 -1.54 -9.49 19.63
N GLY A 378 -2.10 -8.28 19.58
CA GLY A 378 -1.53 -7.14 18.86
C GLY A 378 -0.54 -6.38 19.73
N GLU A 379 0.76 -6.64 19.58
CA GLU A 379 1.80 -5.99 20.39
C GLU A 379 2.33 -4.71 19.73
N GLN A 380 2.79 -4.83 18.48
CA GLN A 380 3.37 -3.75 17.68
C GLN A 380 2.62 -3.68 16.35
N LEU A 381 1.45 -3.06 16.41
CA LEU A 381 0.59 -2.95 15.25
C LEU A 381 1.05 -1.83 14.32
N ASN A 382 0.96 -2.12 13.04
CA ASN A 382 1.45 -1.31 11.96
C ASN A 382 0.51 -1.36 10.75
N SER A 383 0.78 -0.50 9.77
CA SER A 383 -0.10 -0.36 8.61
C SER A 383 -0.28 -1.65 7.82
N CYS A 384 0.54 -2.68 7.99
CA CYS A 384 0.36 -3.98 7.35
C CYS A 384 -0.31 -5.03 8.23
N ASN A 385 0.03 -5.12 9.52
CA ASN A 385 -0.42 -6.22 10.39
C ASN A 385 -1.68 -5.87 11.20
N ASN A 386 -2.19 -4.63 11.08
CA ASN A 386 -3.39 -4.14 11.78
C ASN A 386 -4.71 -4.74 11.29
N ALA A 387 -4.69 -5.56 10.24
CA ALA A 387 -5.87 -6.22 9.72
C ALA A 387 -5.52 -7.60 9.19
N ILE A 388 -6.41 -8.56 9.45
CA ILE A 388 -6.30 -9.93 8.97
C ILE A 388 -7.47 -10.25 8.04
N ILE A 389 -7.21 -11.12 7.07
CA ILE A 389 -8.16 -11.62 6.08
C ILE A 389 -8.10 -13.13 6.11
N ALA A 390 -9.25 -13.78 6.24
CA ALA A 390 -9.39 -15.23 6.06
C ALA A 390 -10.70 -15.53 5.34
N GLN A 391 -10.69 -15.47 4.01
CA GLN A 391 -11.91 -15.44 3.18
C GLN A 391 -12.85 -16.66 3.40
N SER A 392 -12.32 -17.79 3.86
CA SER A 392 -13.11 -19.01 4.14
C SER A 392 -13.92 -18.94 5.43
N ILE A 393 -13.60 -18.04 6.35
CA ILE A 393 -14.28 -17.91 7.66
C ILE A 393 -14.84 -16.50 7.92
N MET A 394 -14.53 -15.51 7.08
CA MET A 394 -14.94 -14.12 7.27
C MET A 394 -15.11 -13.39 5.93
N GLU A 395 -16.16 -12.58 5.81
CA GLU A 395 -16.50 -11.84 4.57
C GLU A 395 -15.74 -10.51 4.42
N LYS A 396 -15.26 -9.94 5.52
CA LYS A 396 -14.57 -8.64 5.59
C LYS A 396 -13.27 -8.78 6.38
N GLU A 397 -12.34 -7.86 6.18
CA GLU A 397 -11.10 -7.80 6.99
C GLU A 397 -11.43 -7.57 8.47
N PHE A 398 -10.74 -8.28 9.36
CA PHE A 398 -10.87 -8.12 10.79
C PHE A 398 -9.74 -7.21 11.27
N LYS A 399 -10.10 -6.03 11.80
CA LYS A 399 -9.13 -5.08 12.33
C LYS A 399 -8.62 -5.54 13.70
N ILE A 400 -7.32 -5.67 13.83
CA ILE A 400 -6.63 -6.06 15.06
C ILE A 400 -6.41 -4.79 15.89
N LYS A 401 -6.81 -4.82 17.15
CA LYS A 401 -6.53 -3.77 18.15
C LYS A 401 -5.33 -4.16 19.00
N LYS A 402 -4.70 -3.19 19.66
CA LYS A 402 -3.62 -3.47 20.61
C LYS A 402 -4.16 -4.35 21.76
N GLY A 403 -3.39 -5.36 22.15
CA GLY A 403 -3.81 -6.37 23.12
C GLY A 403 -4.54 -7.57 22.48
N GLU A 404 -5.37 -8.27 23.27
CA GLU A 404 -6.00 -9.51 22.82
C GLU A 404 -7.22 -9.27 21.91
N ASN A 405 -7.25 -9.97 20.79
CA ASN A 405 -8.37 -10.00 19.85
C ASN A 405 -8.82 -11.43 19.65
N ILE A 406 -10.13 -11.67 19.58
CA ILE A 406 -10.69 -13.02 19.53
C ILE A 406 -11.55 -13.18 18.29
N ILE A 407 -11.27 -14.23 17.51
CA ILE A 407 -12.06 -14.67 16.37
C ILE A 407 -12.54 -16.09 16.65
N ASN A 408 -13.85 -16.31 16.57
CA ASN A 408 -14.45 -17.64 16.77
C ASN A 408 -14.97 -18.18 15.44
N PHE A 409 -14.64 -19.42 15.11
CA PHE A 409 -15.13 -20.10 13.91
C PHE A 409 -15.14 -21.62 14.10
N THR A 410 -15.83 -22.35 13.22
CA THR A 410 -15.80 -23.82 13.20
C THR A 410 -15.15 -24.29 11.90
N PRO A 411 -14.02 -25.02 11.95
CA PRO A 411 -13.32 -25.47 10.76
C PRO A 411 -14.11 -26.57 10.03
N GLY A 412 -14.26 -26.40 8.72
CA GLY A 412 -14.86 -27.38 7.81
C GLY A 412 -13.86 -28.40 7.28
N ASP A 413 -13.98 -28.80 6.02
CA ASP A 413 -13.11 -29.81 5.37
C ASP A 413 -11.84 -29.27 4.70
N LYS A 414 -11.69 -27.94 4.66
CA LYS A 414 -10.63 -27.29 3.89
C LYS A 414 -9.73 -26.48 4.80
N ASP A 415 -8.45 -26.46 4.45
CA ASP A 415 -7.47 -25.55 5.04
C ASP A 415 -7.93 -24.10 4.92
N ILE A 416 -7.62 -23.31 5.94
CA ILE A 416 -7.98 -21.90 6.01
C ILE A 416 -6.70 -21.09 5.83
N ASN A 417 -6.56 -20.49 4.65
CA ASN A 417 -5.50 -19.54 4.37
C ASN A 417 -5.88 -18.17 4.92
N PHE A 418 -4.96 -17.54 5.64
CA PHE A 418 -5.13 -16.19 6.12
C PHE A 418 -3.95 -15.31 5.73
N SER A 419 -4.19 -14.01 5.61
CA SER A 419 -3.16 -13.04 5.31
C SER A 419 -3.46 -11.69 5.91
N CYS A 420 -2.49 -10.78 5.89
CA CYS A 420 -2.77 -9.37 6.08
C CYS A 420 -3.62 -8.82 4.92
N TRP A 421 -4.08 -7.58 5.07
CA TRP A 421 -4.93 -6.91 4.08
C TRP A 421 -4.28 -6.72 2.68
N MET A 422 -2.95 -6.87 2.59
CA MET A 422 -2.17 -6.80 1.34
C MET A 422 -1.71 -8.17 0.82
N GLY A 423 -1.96 -9.26 1.55
CA GLY A 423 -1.54 -10.61 1.13
C GLY A 423 -0.03 -10.87 1.26
N MET A 424 0.70 -9.99 1.94
CA MET A 424 2.16 -10.08 2.07
C MET A 424 2.60 -10.91 3.28
N ILE A 425 1.92 -10.73 4.41
CA ILE A 425 2.09 -11.50 5.64
C ILE A 425 1.01 -12.58 5.57
N SER A 426 1.37 -13.85 5.63
CA SER A 426 0.41 -14.94 5.39
C SER A 426 0.67 -16.14 6.27
N GLY A 427 -0.40 -16.87 6.55
CA GLY A 427 -0.38 -18.07 7.33
C GLY A 427 -1.45 -19.05 6.91
N VAL A 428 -1.41 -20.23 7.49
CA VAL A 428 -2.35 -21.30 7.21
C VAL A 428 -2.82 -21.94 8.50
N ILE A 429 -4.11 -22.22 8.58
CA ILE A 429 -4.70 -23.07 9.59
C ILE A 429 -5.06 -24.38 8.87
N LYS A 430 -4.24 -25.41 9.09
CA LYS A 430 -4.41 -26.76 8.58
C LYS A 430 -5.52 -27.46 9.33
N VAL A 431 -6.50 -27.98 8.59
CA VAL A 431 -7.59 -28.74 9.18
C VAL A 431 -7.31 -30.22 9.03
N VAL A 432 -7.25 -30.93 10.16
CA VAL A 432 -6.95 -32.37 10.22
C VAL A 432 -8.10 -33.15 10.84
N ASP A 433 -8.19 -34.44 10.53
CA ASP A 433 -9.20 -35.31 11.13
C ASP A 433 -8.89 -35.63 12.61
N ASN A 434 -7.60 -35.76 12.95
CA ASN A 434 -7.13 -36.04 14.30
C ASN A 434 -5.86 -35.25 14.62
N LEU A 435 -5.93 -34.37 15.62
CA LEU A 435 -4.83 -33.50 16.03
C LEU A 435 -3.65 -34.25 16.70
N ASP A 436 -3.93 -35.36 17.38
CA ASP A 436 -2.93 -36.16 18.11
C ASP A 436 -2.00 -36.92 17.16
N ALA A 437 -2.48 -37.22 15.94
CA ALA A 437 -1.72 -37.91 14.91
C ALA A 437 -0.72 -36.99 14.16
N VAL A 438 -0.81 -35.67 14.33
CA VAL A 438 0.04 -34.72 13.62
C VAL A 438 1.41 -34.66 14.28
N ASP A 439 2.50 -34.87 13.53
CA ASP A 439 3.86 -34.75 14.06
C ASP A 439 4.48 -33.41 13.64
N THR A 440 4.46 -32.42 14.54
CA THR A 440 5.01 -31.08 14.30
C THR A 440 6.55 -31.01 14.36
N SER A 441 7.21 -32.11 14.73
CA SER A 441 8.68 -32.21 14.69
C SER A 441 9.21 -32.47 13.28
N LYS A 442 8.34 -32.88 12.35
CA LYS A 442 8.67 -33.09 10.94
C LYS A 442 8.33 -31.85 10.11
N THR A 443 9.17 -31.55 9.13
CA THR A 443 8.94 -30.45 8.19
C THR A 443 7.78 -30.81 7.26
N ASP A 444 6.70 -30.02 7.28
CA ASP A 444 5.59 -30.13 6.35
C ASP A 444 5.78 -29.12 5.20
N PRO A 445 6.13 -29.57 3.98
CA PRO A 445 6.39 -28.69 2.83
C PRO A 445 5.14 -27.97 2.30
N SER A 446 3.95 -28.31 2.81
CA SER A 446 2.69 -27.61 2.49
C SER A 446 2.43 -26.37 3.37
N LEU A 447 3.26 -26.15 4.40
CA LEU A 447 3.19 -24.97 5.25
C LEU A 447 3.96 -23.80 4.62
N PRO A 448 3.45 -22.56 4.77
CA PRO A 448 4.19 -21.37 4.35
C PRO A 448 5.45 -21.22 5.21
N PRO A 449 6.54 -20.63 4.66
CA PRO A 449 7.70 -20.26 5.46
C PRO A 449 7.29 -19.29 6.59
N ALA A 450 8.17 -19.11 7.58
CA ALA A 450 7.97 -18.15 8.66
C ALA A 450 7.47 -16.82 8.09
N SER A 451 6.35 -16.33 8.61
CA SER A 451 5.73 -15.10 8.11
C SER A 451 6.47 -13.89 8.67
N THR A 452 7.72 -13.70 8.25
CA THR A 452 8.43 -12.44 8.45
C THR A 452 7.73 -11.39 7.61
N GLY A 453 7.02 -10.47 8.26
CA GLY A 453 6.39 -9.36 7.55
C GLY A 453 7.47 -8.57 6.81
N PRO A 454 7.25 -8.16 5.55
CA PRO A 454 8.21 -7.32 4.86
C PRO A 454 8.32 -6.02 5.67
N SER A 455 9.48 -5.62 6.17
CA SER A 455 9.60 -4.51 7.11
C SER A 455 9.22 -3.11 6.58
N CYS A 456 8.76 -2.97 5.33
CA CYS A 456 7.88 -1.84 4.96
C CYS A 456 6.65 -1.74 5.86
N CYS A 457 6.30 -2.87 6.48
CA CYS A 457 5.27 -3.02 7.46
C CYS A 457 5.65 -2.47 8.80
N ALA A 458 6.91 -2.32 9.21
CA ALA A 458 7.26 -1.87 10.56
C ALA A 458 7.13 -0.35 10.79
N VAL A 459 6.20 0.32 10.09
CA VAL A 459 5.74 1.67 10.43
C VAL A 459 4.63 1.51 11.46
N PRO A 460 4.85 1.85 12.75
CA PRO A 460 3.78 1.83 13.75
C PRO A 460 2.54 2.48 13.15
N VAL A 461 1.35 1.90 13.37
CA VAL A 461 0.15 2.71 13.19
C VAL A 461 0.29 3.76 14.28
N ASP A 462 0.85 4.92 13.95
CA ASP A 462 0.59 6.11 14.72
C ASP A 462 -0.93 6.22 14.73
N GLU A 463 -1.52 6.09 15.91
CA GLU A 463 -2.90 6.45 16.25
C GLU A 463 -3.10 7.95 15.97
N SER A 464 -2.87 8.38 14.74
CA SER A 464 -2.90 9.76 14.29
C SER A 464 -4.16 10.07 13.51
N ASP A 465 -5.21 9.28 13.73
CA ASP A 465 -6.62 9.61 13.46
C ASP A 465 -7.50 9.50 14.73
N GLN A 466 -6.88 9.42 15.91
CA GLN A 466 -7.41 10.13 17.07
C GLN A 466 -6.36 11.17 17.42
N SER A 467 -6.78 12.40 17.70
CA SER A 467 -5.89 13.35 18.33
C SER A 467 -5.38 12.72 19.63
N GLU A 468 -4.15 12.22 19.66
CA GLU A 468 -3.35 12.26 20.89
C GLU A 468 -3.10 13.75 21.20
N GLN A 469 -4.13 14.45 21.62
CA GLN A 469 -3.92 15.24 22.82
C GLN A 469 -3.70 14.18 23.90
N SER A 470 -2.48 14.13 24.43
CA SER A 470 -2.21 13.46 25.70
C SER A 470 -3.40 13.72 26.62
N SER A 471 -4.08 12.66 27.07
CA SER A 471 -5.21 12.79 28.01
C SER A 471 -4.85 13.83 29.05
N ILE A 472 -5.78 14.73 29.38
CA ILE A 472 -5.51 15.77 30.39
C ILE A 472 -5.28 15.15 31.79
N TYR A 473 -5.55 13.84 31.89
CA TYR A 473 -5.35 12.95 33.02
C TYR A 473 -4.16 11.99 32.86
N GLY A 474 -3.49 11.96 31.70
CA GLY A 474 -2.36 11.07 31.43
C GLY A 474 -2.75 9.59 31.38
N ASN A 475 -1.73 8.72 31.33
CA ASN A 475 -1.93 7.28 31.09
C ASN A 475 -2.26 6.47 32.36
N ASN A 476 -2.27 7.10 33.53
CA ASN A 476 -2.55 6.44 34.80
C ASN A 476 -3.38 7.37 35.71
N MET A 477 -4.68 7.11 35.79
CA MET A 477 -5.62 7.93 36.56
C MET A 477 -5.32 7.92 38.07
N ALA A 478 -4.69 6.87 38.60
CA ALA A 478 -4.30 6.78 40.01
C ALA A 478 -3.27 7.87 40.41
N LEU A 479 -2.47 8.34 39.46
CA LEU A 479 -1.45 9.39 39.69
C LEU A 479 -2.02 10.82 39.58
N VAL A 480 -3.27 10.98 39.16
CA VAL A 480 -3.90 12.29 38.98
C VAL A 480 -4.42 12.80 40.33
N PRO A 481 -4.17 14.07 40.72
CA PRO A 481 -4.74 14.65 41.94
C PRO A 481 -6.28 14.61 41.95
N THR A 482 -6.89 14.27 43.09
CA THR A 482 -8.35 14.13 43.23
C THR A 482 -9.10 15.40 42.85
N GLU A 483 -8.55 16.57 43.18
CA GLU A 483 -9.12 17.89 42.86
C GLU A 483 -9.23 18.16 41.34
N LYS A 484 -8.43 17.44 40.53
CA LYS A 484 -8.43 17.57 39.07
C LYS A 484 -9.45 16.63 38.42
N LEU A 485 -9.75 15.50 39.07
CA LEU A 485 -10.70 14.48 38.63
C LEU A 485 -12.12 14.74 39.12
N ILE A 486 -12.26 15.21 40.35
CA ILE A 486 -13.53 15.32 41.04
C ILE A 486 -13.70 16.74 41.57
N ASN A 487 -14.81 17.38 41.21
CA ASN A 487 -15.18 18.68 41.76
C ASN A 487 -16.55 18.62 42.41
N LYS A 488 -16.72 19.35 43.51
CA LYS A 488 -17.97 19.48 44.23
C LYS A 488 -18.75 20.68 43.69
N ALA A 489 -20.04 20.52 43.48
CA ALA A 489 -20.89 21.62 43.07
C ALA A 489 -20.88 22.74 44.12
N LEU A 490 -20.86 24.00 43.66
CA LEU A 490 -20.85 25.16 44.52
C LEU A 490 -22.28 25.67 44.72
N PRO A 491 -22.69 26.02 45.95
CA PRO A 491 -23.99 26.65 46.17
C PRO A 491 -24.05 28.04 45.50
N SER A 492 -25.12 28.30 44.76
CA SER A 492 -25.35 29.54 44.00
C SER A 492 -26.84 29.93 44.08
N GLY A 493 -27.22 30.56 45.20
CA GLY A 493 -28.61 30.94 45.47
C GLY A 493 -29.51 29.71 45.64
N GLU A 494 -30.60 29.61 44.85
CA GLU A 494 -31.51 28.46 44.85
C GLU A 494 -30.97 27.24 44.08
N TYR A 495 -29.81 27.38 43.41
CA TYR A 495 -29.19 26.34 42.59
C TYR A 495 -27.85 25.94 43.17
N GLN A 496 -27.42 24.72 42.84
CA GLN A 496 -26.01 24.35 42.91
C GLN A 496 -25.42 24.38 41.50
N SER A 497 -24.18 24.82 41.35
CA SER A 497 -23.53 24.91 40.04
C SER A 497 -22.36 23.94 39.93
N ALA A 498 -22.30 23.21 38.82
CA ALA A 498 -21.15 22.39 38.46
C ALA A 498 -20.69 22.78 37.06
N THR A 499 -19.38 23.00 36.90
CA THR A 499 -18.80 23.43 35.63
C THR A 499 -17.89 22.35 35.07
N PHE A 500 -18.12 21.98 33.83
CA PHE A 500 -17.26 21.14 33.01
C PHE A 500 -16.54 22.01 31.98
N LYS A 501 -15.22 22.01 32.02
CA LYS A 501 -14.38 22.59 30.98
C LYS A 501 -13.95 21.47 30.04
N GLY A 502 -14.32 21.57 28.77
CA GLY A 502 -13.83 20.65 27.76
C GLY A 502 -12.45 21.07 27.28
N ILE A 503 -11.50 20.14 27.32
CA ILE A 503 -10.12 20.33 26.87
C ILE A 503 -9.76 19.12 26.00
N GLY A 504 -9.58 19.37 24.71
CA GLY A 504 -9.45 18.27 23.75
C GLY A 504 -10.71 17.42 23.69
N SER A 505 -10.59 16.09 23.74
CA SER A 505 -11.74 15.18 23.73
C SER A 505 -12.32 14.86 25.12
N GLU A 506 -11.80 15.44 26.20
CA GLU A 506 -12.16 15.11 27.60
C GLU A 506 -12.78 16.30 28.35
N LEU A 507 -13.63 16.02 29.33
CA LEU A 507 -14.19 17.02 30.24
C LEU A 507 -13.40 17.06 31.55
N GLN A 508 -13.15 18.27 32.05
CA GLN A 508 -12.54 18.54 33.35
C GLN A 508 -13.50 19.33 34.25
N PRO A 509 -13.83 18.87 35.47
CA PRO A 509 -13.46 17.58 36.07
C PRO A 509 -14.14 16.41 35.34
N LEU A 510 -13.62 15.20 35.55
CA LEU A 510 -14.22 13.97 35.04
C LEU A 510 -15.50 13.63 35.79
N ILE A 511 -15.53 13.94 37.09
CA ILE A 511 -16.65 13.67 38.01
C ILE A 511 -17.09 14.98 38.67
N ALA A 512 -18.37 15.32 38.55
CA ALA A 512 -18.99 16.39 39.33
C ALA A 512 -19.89 15.81 40.41
N VAL A 513 -19.70 16.22 41.67
CA VAL A 513 -20.51 15.77 42.81
C VAL A 513 -21.58 16.82 43.11
N THR A 514 -22.84 16.39 43.13
CA THR A 514 -24.02 17.26 43.29
C THR A 514 -24.97 16.68 44.34
N GLY A 515 -25.76 17.52 45.02
CA GLY A 515 -26.79 17.07 45.97
C GLY A 515 -28.11 16.69 45.28
N ASN A 516 -28.91 15.82 45.92
CA ASN A 516 -30.22 15.43 45.41
C ASN A 516 -31.35 16.47 45.67
N SER A 517 -31.13 17.44 46.57
CA SER A 517 -32.17 18.31 47.14
C SER A 517 -32.32 19.67 46.44
N SER A 518 -31.45 19.99 45.48
CA SER A 518 -31.38 21.31 44.84
C SER A 518 -31.25 21.19 43.32
N LYS A 519 -31.90 22.10 42.57
CA LYS A 519 -31.73 22.17 41.12
C LYS A 519 -30.26 22.43 40.80
N THR A 520 -29.68 21.61 39.94
CA THR A 520 -28.28 21.73 39.52
C THR A 520 -28.20 22.46 38.19
N LYS A 521 -27.42 23.54 38.13
CA LYS A 521 -27.04 24.20 36.88
C LYS A 521 -25.71 23.63 36.41
N LEU A 522 -25.71 22.89 35.31
CA LEU A 522 -24.52 22.34 34.69
C LEU A 522 -24.04 23.30 33.59
N THR A 523 -22.82 23.78 33.74
CA THR A 523 -22.19 24.69 32.76
C THR A 523 -21.10 23.94 32.01
N PHE A 524 -21.25 23.81 30.70
CA PHE A 524 -20.27 23.20 29.81
C PHE A 524 -19.53 24.28 29.03
N ASN A 525 -18.28 24.55 29.41
CA ASN A 525 -17.39 25.42 28.67
C ASN A 525 -16.62 24.59 27.62
N LEU A 526 -17.11 24.58 26.38
CA LEU A 526 -16.60 23.75 25.28
C LEU A 526 -15.77 24.54 24.27
N ASN A 527 -15.16 25.65 24.69
CA ASN A 527 -14.32 26.47 23.81
C ASN A 527 -13.10 25.70 23.28
N ASP A 528 -12.46 24.93 24.17
CA ASP A 528 -11.24 24.17 23.91
C ASP A 528 -11.53 22.67 23.68
N PHE A 529 -12.80 22.28 23.48
CA PHE A 529 -13.23 20.89 23.29
C PHE A 529 -13.31 20.51 21.81
N ASP A 530 -12.69 19.40 21.46
CA ASP A 530 -12.71 18.79 20.14
C ASP A 530 -14.12 18.24 19.87
N ASN A 531 -14.69 18.56 18.71
CA ASN A 531 -16.06 18.15 18.35
C ASN A 531 -17.13 18.57 19.38
N ALA A 532 -17.05 19.79 19.91
CA ALA A 532 -18.00 20.37 20.88
C ALA A 532 -19.48 20.39 20.46
N GLU A 533 -19.77 20.37 19.17
CA GLU A 533 -21.14 20.51 18.67
C GLU A 533 -21.82 19.14 18.57
N GLY A 534 -23.08 19.06 18.97
CA GLY A 534 -23.89 17.85 18.82
C GLY A 534 -24.85 17.59 19.99
N LYS A 535 -25.50 16.43 19.96
CA LYS A 535 -26.42 15.98 21.01
C LYS A 535 -25.63 15.36 22.17
N TYR A 536 -25.82 15.89 23.36
CA TYR A 536 -25.35 15.35 24.62
C TYR A 536 -26.52 14.71 25.36
N ILE A 537 -26.26 13.56 26.00
CA ILE A 537 -27.26 12.77 26.70
C ILE A 537 -26.77 12.53 28.12
N ILE A 538 -27.61 12.83 29.11
CA ILE A 538 -27.39 12.44 30.50
C ILE A 538 -28.24 11.21 30.77
N LEU A 539 -27.59 10.11 31.15
CA LEU A 539 -28.26 8.85 31.45
C LEU A 539 -27.93 8.36 32.85
N ASP A 540 -28.88 7.66 33.45
CA ASP A 540 -28.68 6.97 34.72
C ASP A 540 -27.86 5.70 34.48
N LEU A 541 -26.70 5.56 35.13
CA LEU A 541 -25.76 4.46 34.86
C LEU A 541 -26.26 3.11 35.39
N GLU A 542 -27.17 3.12 36.38
CA GLU A 542 -27.75 1.90 36.97
C GLU A 542 -28.86 1.35 36.07
N THR A 543 -29.78 2.22 35.62
CA THR A 543 -30.95 1.82 34.84
C THR A 543 -30.75 1.93 33.32
N ARG A 544 -29.68 2.62 32.88
CA ARG A 544 -29.38 2.99 31.48
C ARG A 544 -30.47 3.82 30.79
N ASN A 545 -31.37 4.43 31.55
CA ASN A 545 -32.42 5.28 31.01
C ASN A 545 -31.88 6.69 30.73
N GLU A 546 -32.24 7.25 29.58
CA GLU A 546 -32.01 8.67 29.26
C GLU A 546 -32.85 9.53 30.20
N ILE A 547 -32.18 10.37 31.00
CA ILE A 547 -32.82 11.29 31.94
C ILE A 547 -33.06 12.64 31.27
N PHE A 548 -32.10 13.09 30.47
CA PHE A 548 -32.13 14.39 29.83
C PHE A 548 -31.21 14.39 28.60
N SER A 549 -31.56 15.14 27.57
CA SER A 549 -30.63 15.44 26.48
C SER A 549 -30.72 16.88 26.02
N PHE A 550 -29.61 17.40 25.52
CA PHE A 550 -29.48 18.76 25.03
C PHE A 550 -28.57 18.80 23.81
N THR A 551 -28.68 19.85 23.01
CA THR A 551 -27.77 20.07 21.88
C THR A 551 -26.81 21.19 22.26
N ALA A 552 -25.52 20.88 22.35
CA ALA A 552 -24.49 21.85 22.68
C ALA A 552 -23.93 22.49 21.41
N LYS A 553 -23.52 23.76 21.53
CA LYS A 553 -22.75 24.49 20.51
C LYS A 553 -21.35 24.76 21.03
N LYS A 554 -20.41 25.09 20.14
CA LYS A 554 -19.09 25.57 20.56
C LYS A 554 -19.26 26.87 21.37
N GLY A 555 -18.72 26.90 22.58
CA GLY A 555 -18.93 27.99 23.54
C GLY A 555 -19.35 27.49 24.92
N VAL A 556 -19.97 28.39 25.71
CA VAL A 556 -20.54 28.06 27.02
C VAL A 556 -21.99 27.66 26.86
N ASN A 557 -22.34 26.45 27.31
CA ASN A 557 -23.70 25.93 27.30
C ASN A 557 -24.14 25.68 28.75
N GLU A 558 -25.34 26.11 29.10
CA GLU A 558 -25.89 25.93 30.44
C GLU A 558 -27.16 25.10 30.37
N VAL A 559 -27.25 24.07 31.22
CA VAL A 559 -28.43 23.20 31.30
C VAL A 559 -28.83 22.98 32.75
N GLU A 560 -30.14 22.86 32.98
CA GLU A 560 -30.68 22.53 34.29
C GLU A 560 -30.85 21.01 34.42
N PHE A 561 -30.27 20.45 35.47
CA PHE A 561 -30.32 19.04 35.83
C PHE A 561 -30.89 18.90 37.25
N SER A 562 -31.96 18.12 37.41
CA SER A 562 -32.64 17.95 38.70
C SER A 562 -32.88 16.46 38.97
N PRO A 563 -31.86 15.75 39.45
CA PRO A 563 -31.97 14.32 39.75
C PRO A 563 -32.87 14.13 40.98
N LYS A 564 -33.80 13.15 40.91
CA LYS A 564 -34.72 12.83 42.01
C LYS A 564 -34.19 11.74 42.96
N LYS A 565 -33.11 11.05 42.58
CA LYS A 565 -32.50 9.92 43.29
C LYS A 565 -30.99 10.15 43.38
N ALA A 566 -30.39 9.78 44.50
CA ALA A 566 -28.94 9.65 44.58
C ALA A 566 -28.46 8.50 43.69
N GLY A 567 -27.31 8.68 43.04
CA GLY A 567 -26.80 7.74 42.04
C GLY A 567 -25.80 8.36 41.08
N SER A 568 -25.29 7.53 40.17
CA SER A 568 -24.27 7.93 39.19
C SER A 568 -24.92 8.15 37.83
N TYR A 569 -24.71 9.33 37.26
CA TYR A 569 -25.26 9.71 35.96
C TYR A 569 -24.13 9.96 34.97
N GLY A 570 -24.18 9.35 33.80
CA GLY A 570 -23.17 9.51 32.75
C GLY A 570 -23.54 10.63 31.78
N ILE A 571 -22.57 11.45 31.40
CA ILE A 571 -22.68 12.42 30.31
C ILE A 571 -22.13 11.77 29.04
N LEU A 572 -22.97 11.56 28.04
CA LEU A 572 -22.62 10.88 26.80
C LEU A 572 -22.72 11.79 25.59
N LYS A 573 -21.81 11.54 24.64
CA LYS A 573 -21.86 12.06 23.27
C LYS A 573 -21.39 10.97 22.33
N ASP A 574 -22.12 10.75 21.22
CA ASP A 574 -21.76 9.75 20.20
C ASP A 574 -21.48 8.33 20.76
N ASN A 575 -22.25 7.90 21.78
CA ASN A 575 -22.07 6.66 22.55
C ASN A 575 -20.77 6.54 23.38
N VAL A 576 -20.05 7.64 23.59
CA VAL A 576 -18.89 7.72 24.48
C VAL A 576 -19.25 8.48 25.75
N ILE A 577 -18.87 7.94 26.92
CA ILE A 577 -19.02 8.63 28.22
C ILE A 577 -17.89 9.66 28.34
N LEU A 578 -18.26 10.93 28.47
CA LEU A 578 -17.34 12.06 28.58
C LEU A 578 -17.08 12.49 30.03
N GLY A 579 -17.97 12.14 30.95
CA GLY A 579 -17.88 12.49 32.36
C GLY A 579 -19.04 11.92 33.16
N ILE A 580 -18.95 12.03 34.49
CA ILE A 580 -19.90 11.48 35.45
C ILE A 580 -20.42 12.61 36.34
N ILE A 581 -21.71 12.58 36.64
CA ILE A 581 -22.34 13.38 37.68
C ILE A 581 -22.74 12.42 38.80
N GLU A 582 -22.05 12.50 39.93
CA GLU A 582 -22.39 11.74 41.13
C GLU A 582 -23.37 12.56 41.96
N VAL A 583 -24.55 12.01 42.22
CA VAL A 583 -25.59 12.64 43.02
C VAL A 583 -25.60 11.98 44.40
N VAL A 584 -25.36 12.78 45.44
CA VAL A 584 -25.32 12.34 46.83
C VAL A 584 -26.51 12.91 47.62
N ASP A 585 -26.89 12.25 48.71
CA ASP A 585 -28.01 12.70 49.55
C ASP A 585 -27.67 13.96 50.35
N ASP A 586 -26.43 14.07 50.82
CA ASP A 586 -25.91 15.26 51.46
C ASP A 586 -24.60 15.66 50.78
N LEU A 587 -24.61 16.84 50.17
CA LEU A 587 -23.44 17.37 49.50
C LEU A 587 -22.36 17.71 50.53
N GLU A 588 -22.69 18.24 51.71
CA GLU A 588 -21.70 18.72 52.67
C GLU A 588 -20.82 17.60 53.23
N SER A 589 -21.41 16.44 53.56
CA SER A 589 -20.70 15.26 54.07
C SER A 589 -20.08 14.33 53.01
N ALA A 590 -20.15 14.70 51.72
CA ALA A 590 -19.63 13.87 50.63
C ALA A 590 -18.10 13.65 50.71
N ASP A 591 -17.69 12.38 50.82
CA ASP A 591 -16.29 11.96 50.84
C ASP A 591 -15.76 11.75 49.42
N MET A 592 -14.95 12.70 48.96
CA MET A 592 -14.37 12.70 47.61
C MET A 592 -13.40 11.53 47.37
N GLY A 593 -12.76 11.01 48.44
CA GLY A 593 -11.86 9.86 48.35
C GLY A 593 -12.63 8.58 48.03
N LYS A 594 -13.74 8.34 48.71
CA LYS A 594 -14.62 7.18 48.43
C LYS A 594 -15.27 7.26 47.05
N ILE A 595 -15.66 8.47 46.61
CA ILE A 595 -16.23 8.68 45.27
C ILE A 595 -15.17 8.40 44.20
N ARG A 596 -13.91 8.75 44.47
CA ARG A 596 -12.79 8.42 43.58
C ARG A 596 -12.60 6.91 43.46
N GLU A 597 -12.48 6.21 44.59
CA GLU A 597 -12.30 4.75 44.60
C GLU A 597 -13.40 4.05 43.81
N LYS A 598 -14.66 4.50 43.99
CA LYS A 598 -15.84 3.96 43.29
C LYS A 598 -15.77 4.05 41.75
N HIS A 599 -15.09 5.06 41.19
CA HIS A 599 -15.17 5.36 39.75
C HIS A 599 -13.83 5.28 39.01
N VAL A 600 -12.70 5.20 39.73
CA VAL A 600 -11.35 5.32 39.16
C VAL A 600 -10.45 4.11 39.47
N ASP A 601 -10.70 3.37 40.57
CA ASP A 601 -9.82 2.29 41.04
C ASP A 601 -10.38 0.86 40.83
N GLU A 602 -11.55 0.70 40.19
CA GLU A 602 -12.07 -0.56 39.61
C GLU A 602 -11.96 -0.55 38.07
#